data_AF-A0A0F9EAU7-F1
#
_entry.id   AF-A0A0F9EAU7-F1
#
_cell.length_a   1.000
_cell.length_b   1.000
_cell.length_c   1.000
_cell.angle_alpha   90.00
_cell.angle_beta   90.00
_cell.angle_gamma   90.00
#
_symmetry.space_group_name_H-M   'P 1'
#
loop_
_entity.id
_entity.type
_entity.pdbx_description
1 polymer ?
#
loop_
_entity_poly.entity_id
_entity_poly.type
_entity_poly.pdbx_seq_one_letter_code
_entity_poly.pdbx_strand_id
1 'polypeptide(L)'
;MKYTAEELERELHNRMEWIADPGHAWLRVPMNVYVASGVHASPCSYTETDYVYLEEDCDAPALIKALGLGEWYIPRREFPYQQRYNEMHPRDMK
;
A
#
# COMPACT_ATOMS: atom_id res chain seq x y z
N MET A 1 12.28 -11.83 -14.87
CA MET A 1 12.23 -12.67 -13.66
C MET A 1 10.78 -12.75 -13.22
N LYS A 2 10.25 -13.94 -12.96
CA LYS A 2 8.91 -14.10 -12.40
C LYS A 2 9.09 -14.39 -10.90
N TYR A 3 8.60 -13.50 -10.05
CA TYR A 3 8.52 -13.75 -8.62
C TYR A 3 7.51 -14.87 -8.36
N THR A 4 7.78 -15.69 -7.36
CA THR A 4 6.80 -16.63 -6.81
C THR A 4 5.71 -15.86 -6.05
N ALA A 5 4.55 -16.50 -5.83
CA ALA A 5 3.46 -15.92 -5.05
C ALA A 5 3.92 -15.55 -3.62
N GLU A 6 4.76 -16.39 -3.02
CA GLU A 6 5.30 -16.19 -1.66
C GLU A 6 6.25 -14.99 -1.58
N GLU A 7 7.10 -14.80 -2.60
CA GLU A 7 7.98 -13.62 -2.68
C GLU A 7 7.17 -12.34 -2.89
N LEU A 8 6.13 -12.38 -3.72
CA LEU A 8 5.21 -11.26 -3.89
C LEU A 8 4.52 -10.93 -2.56
N GLU A 9 3.92 -11.90 -1.88
CA GLU A 9 3.30 -11.69 -0.56
C GLU A 9 4.26 -11.06 0.45
N ARG A 10 5.51 -11.51 0.48
CA ARG A 10 6.53 -10.95 1.38
C ARG A 10 6.84 -9.48 1.09
N GLU A 11 6.94 -9.11 -0.19
CA GLU A 11 7.17 -7.72 -0.61
C GLU A 11 5.94 -6.85 -0.34
N LEU A 12 4.73 -7.37 -0.61
CA LEU A 12 3.45 -6.71 -0.33
C LEU A 12 3.30 -6.38 1.16
N HIS A 13 3.63 -7.31 2.04
CA HIS A 13 3.43 -7.15 3.48
C HIS A 13 4.44 -6.22 4.15
N ASN A 14 5.70 -6.21 3.70
CA ASN A 14 6.77 -5.50 4.43
C ASN A 14 7.10 -4.11 3.86
N ARG A 15 6.79 -3.86 2.57
CA ARG A 15 7.31 -2.68 1.87
C ARG A 15 6.25 -1.76 1.29
N MET A 16 5.01 -2.24 1.16
CA MET A 16 3.89 -1.35 0.84
C MET A 16 3.53 -0.48 2.04
N GLU A 17 3.17 0.76 1.79
CA GLU A 17 2.83 1.72 2.84
C GLU A 17 1.92 2.81 2.29
N TRP A 18 0.85 3.14 3.02
CA TRP A 18 0.09 4.36 2.77
C TRP A 18 0.82 5.55 3.37
N ILE A 19 1.02 6.58 2.55
CA ILE A 19 1.62 7.86 2.92
C ILE A 19 0.56 8.92 2.66
N ALA A 20 0.23 9.74 3.65
CA ALA A 20 -0.83 10.75 3.54
C ALA A 20 -0.38 12.10 4.08
N ASP A 21 -0.88 13.16 3.46
CA ASP A 21 -0.88 14.53 3.96
C ASP A 21 -2.34 15.01 4.14
N PRO A 22 -2.60 16.24 4.63
CA PRO A 22 -3.97 16.72 4.85
C PRO A 22 -4.85 16.83 3.59
N GLY A 23 -4.27 16.77 2.39
CA GLY A 23 -4.98 16.89 1.12
C GLY A 23 -5.08 15.61 0.30
N HIS A 24 -4.08 14.71 0.37
CA HIS A 24 -3.98 13.52 -0.47
C HIS A 24 -3.27 12.36 0.25
N ALA A 25 -3.48 11.13 -0.25
CA ALA A 25 -2.64 9.99 0.06
C ALA A 25 -2.09 9.29 -1.19
N TRP A 26 -1.03 8.52 -0.95
CA TRP A 26 -0.39 7.66 -1.93
C TRP A 26 -0.06 6.32 -1.31
N LEU A 27 -0.22 5.25 -2.08
CA LEU A 27 0.28 3.94 -1.75
C LEU A 27 1.70 3.80 -2.32
N ARG A 28 2.71 3.78 -1.45
CA ARG A 28 4.08 3.42 -1.84
C ARG A 28 4.14 1.92 -2.12
N VAL A 29 4.66 1.55 -3.28
CA VAL A 29 4.69 0.18 -3.81
C VAL A 29 6.08 -0.11 -4.34
N PRO A 30 6.69 -1.27 -4.02
CA PRO A 30 7.94 -1.69 -4.66
C PRO A 30 7.82 -1.75 -6.18
N MET A 31 8.80 -1.21 -6.91
CA MET A 31 8.79 -1.15 -8.38
C MET A 31 8.58 -2.52 -9.03
N ASN A 32 9.16 -3.57 -8.46
CA ASN A 32 8.99 -4.94 -8.94
C ASN A 32 7.54 -5.43 -8.84
N VAL A 33 6.82 -5.10 -7.75
CA VAL A 33 5.40 -5.44 -7.58
C VAL A 33 4.55 -4.66 -8.59
N TYR A 34 4.83 -3.37 -8.76
CA TYR A 34 4.14 -2.54 -9.75
C TYR A 34 4.32 -3.07 -11.18
N VAL A 35 5.54 -3.43 -11.57
CA VAL A 35 5.79 -4.02 -12.90
C VAL A 35 5.10 -5.38 -13.05
N ALA A 36 5.09 -6.20 -11.99
CA ALA A 36 4.47 -7.53 -12.03
C ALA A 36 2.93 -7.49 -12.11
N SER A 37 2.29 -6.46 -11.57
CA SER A 37 0.82 -6.32 -11.59
C SER A 37 0.29 -5.93 -12.97
N GLY A 38 1.12 -5.32 -13.82
CA GLY A 38 0.73 -4.86 -15.15
C GLY A 38 -0.20 -3.64 -15.13
N VAL A 39 -0.36 -2.97 -13.99
CA VAL A 39 -1.10 -1.70 -13.92
C VAL A 39 -0.24 -0.54 -14.40
N HIS A 40 -0.91 0.52 -14.84
CA HIS A 40 -0.25 1.72 -15.35
C HIS A 40 -0.64 2.89 -14.46
N ALA A 41 0.36 3.52 -13.85
CA ALA A 41 0.21 4.70 -13.04
C ALA A 41 -0.17 5.91 -13.90
N SER A 42 -1.13 6.71 -13.42
CA SER A 42 -1.50 7.98 -14.01
C SER A 42 -0.40 9.05 -13.82
N PRO A 43 -0.50 10.22 -14.50
CA PRO A 43 0.39 11.35 -14.24
C PRO A 43 0.31 11.93 -12.81
N CYS A 44 -0.73 11.58 -12.03
CA CYS A 44 -0.88 11.98 -10.63
C CYS A 44 -0.03 11.12 -9.67
N SER A 45 0.43 9.97 -10.15
CA SER A 45 1.35 9.09 -9.42
C SER A 45 2.80 9.53 -9.59
N TYR A 46 3.63 9.21 -8.61
CA TYR A 46 5.06 9.53 -8.61
C TYR A 46 5.91 8.26 -8.70
N THR A 47 7.03 8.34 -9.42
CA THR A 47 7.92 7.19 -9.62
C THR A 47 9.35 7.54 -9.24
N GLU A 48 9.97 6.68 -8.45
CA GLU A 48 11.39 6.70 -8.10
C GLU A 48 12.08 5.41 -8.59
N THR A 49 13.37 5.26 -8.29
CA THR A 49 14.15 4.07 -8.71
C THR A 49 13.57 2.77 -8.16
N ASP A 50 13.25 2.72 -6.86
CA ASP A 50 12.85 1.49 -6.19
C ASP A 50 11.35 1.40 -5.89
N TYR A 51 10.62 2.51 -6.02
CA TYR A 51 9.23 2.63 -5.60
C TYR A 51 8.38 3.41 -6.60
N VAL A 52 7.08 3.09 -6.60
CA VAL A 52 6.02 3.88 -7.22
C VAL A 52 5.05 4.31 -6.12
N TYR A 53 4.62 5.56 -6.14
CA TYR A 53 3.67 6.15 -5.20
C TYR A 53 2.36 6.37 -5.96
N LEU A 54 1.43 5.46 -5.76
CA LEU A 54 0.16 5.43 -6.48
C LEU A 54 -0.87 6.31 -5.78
N GLU A 55 -1.48 7.22 -6.52
CA GLU A 55 -2.54 8.12 -6.03
C GLU A 55 -3.76 7.30 -5.52
N GLU A 56 -4.38 7.76 -4.42
CA GLU A 56 -5.41 7.01 -3.67
C GLU A 56 -6.73 6.81 -4.43
N ASP A 57 -7.15 7.80 -5.23
CA ASP A 57 -8.48 7.87 -5.84
C ASP A 57 -8.57 7.14 -7.18
N CYS A 58 -7.44 6.88 -7.84
CA CYS A 58 -7.41 6.25 -9.16
C CYS A 58 -6.46 5.06 -9.29
N ASP A 59 -5.21 5.19 -8.85
CA ASP A 59 -4.14 4.26 -9.21
C ASP A 59 -3.98 3.13 -8.18
N ALA A 60 -4.01 3.47 -6.89
CA ALA A 60 -3.88 2.49 -5.81
C ALA A 60 -5.02 1.44 -5.82
N PRO A 61 -6.30 1.79 -6.03
CA PRO A 61 -7.38 0.80 -6.13
C PRO A 61 -7.19 -0.16 -7.30
N ALA A 62 -6.67 0.32 -8.43
CA ALA A 62 -6.39 -0.51 -9.60
C ALA A 62 -5.31 -1.56 -9.30
N LEU A 63 -4.23 -1.16 -8.60
CA LEU A 63 -3.21 -2.09 -8.15
C LEU A 63 -3.76 -3.13 -7.17
N ILE A 64 -4.47 -2.68 -6.13
CA ILE A 64 -5.05 -3.56 -5.10
C ILE A 64 -5.93 -4.64 -5.76
N LYS A 65 -6.78 -4.24 -6.71
CA LYS A 65 -7.61 -5.15 -7.49
C LYS A 65 -6.78 -6.12 -8.36
N ALA A 66 -5.75 -5.63 -9.04
CA ALA A 66 -4.88 -6.46 -9.88
C ALA A 66 -4.12 -7.53 -9.06
N LEU A 67 -3.78 -7.20 -7.81
CA LEU A 67 -3.13 -8.13 -6.88
C LEU A 67 -4.12 -9.07 -6.18
N GLY A 68 -5.43 -8.93 -6.41
CA GLY A 68 -6.45 -9.71 -5.73
C GLY A 68 -6.54 -9.40 -4.23
N LEU A 69 -6.02 -8.24 -3.81
CA LEU A 69 -6.11 -7.75 -2.45
C LEU A 69 -7.52 -7.15 -2.27
N GLY A 70 -8.15 -7.38 -1.12
CA GLY A 70 -9.47 -6.78 -0.84
C GLY A 70 -9.43 -5.24 -0.89
N GLU A 71 -10.58 -4.59 -1.09
CA GLU A 71 -10.70 -3.12 -1.28
C GLU A 71 -10.07 -2.28 -0.14
N TRP A 72 -9.87 -2.88 1.03
CA TRP A 72 -9.30 -2.24 2.22
C TRP A 72 -7.93 -2.79 2.60
N TYR A 73 -7.08 -3.13 1.61
CA TYR A 73 -5.73 -3.59 1.92
C TYR A 73 -4.96 -2.51 2.70
N ILE A 74 -4.76 -2.79 3.99
CA ILE A 74 -3.92 -2.03 4.88
C ILE A 74 -2.61 -2.80 4.96
N PRO A 75 -1.50 -2.30 4.38
CA PRO A 75 -0.21 -2.93 4.50
C PRO A 75 0.11 -3.13 5.98
N ARG A 76 0.56 -4.32 6.33
CA ARG A 76 0.82 -4.72 7.71
C ARG A 76 2.13 -4.10 8.21
N ARG A 77 2.20 -2.77 8.29
CA ARG A 77 3.02 -2.14 9.32
C ARG A 77 2.24 -2.26 10.61
N GLU A 78 2.86 -2.74 11.68
CA GLU A 78 2.35 -2.50 13.02
C GLU A 78 2.17 -0.99 13.13
N PHE A 79 0.94 -0.51 12.95
CA PHE A 79 0.67 0.91 13.06
C PHE A 79 0.93 1.26 14.53
N PRO A 80 1.90 2.12 14.86
CA PRO A 80 1.94 2.71 16.18
C PRO A 80 0.66 3.51 16.44
N TYR A 81 -0.14 3.81 15.41
CA TYR A 81 -1.49 4.38 15.55
C TYR A 81 -2.47 3.42 16.21
N GLN A 82 -2.46 2.11 15.96
CA GLN A 82 -3.37 1.20 16.67
C GLN A 82 -3.03 1.16 18.16
N GLN A 83 -1.73 1.12 18.47
CA GLN A 83 -1.23 1.16 19.83
C GLN A 83 -1.56 2.50 20.50
N ARG A 84 -1.31 3.64 19.84
CA ARG A 84 -1.67 4.98 20.32
C ARG A 84 -3.17 5.23 20.40
N TYR A 85 -3.96 4.68 19.49
CA TYR A 85 -5.41 4.78 19.49
C TYR A 85 -5.96 4.02 20.70
N ASN A 86 -5.47 2.81 20.95
CA ASN A 86 -5.81 2.01 22.13
C ASN A 86 -5.34 2.67 23.43
N GLU A 87 -4.18 3.34 23.43
CA GLU A 87 -3.68 4.14 24.56
C GLU A 87 -4.52 5.40 24.81
N MET A 88 -4.98 6.09 23.76
CA MET A 88 -5.80 7.31 23.85
C MET A 88 -7.29 7.02 24.10
N HIS A 89 -7.80 5.87 23.67
CA HIS A 89 -9.20 5.49 23.74
C HIS A 89 -9.39 4.09 24.38
N PRO A 90 -8.91 3.87 25.62
CA PRO A 90 -8.93 2.56 26.26
C PRO A 90 -10.34 2.02 26.56
N ARG A 91 -11.39 2.84 26.41
CA ARG A 91 -12.79 2.45 26.65
C ARG A 91 -13.48 1.81 25.44
N ASP A 92 -12.87 1.92 24.26
CA ASP A 92 -13.41 1.38 23.01
C ASP A 92 -12.90 -0.05 22.74
N MET A 93 -12.01 -0.57 23.60
CA MET A 93 -11.69 -1.99 23.70
C MET A 93 -12.86 -2.74 24.37
N LYS A 94 -13.82 -3.20 23.56
CA LYS A 94 -14.84 -4.18 23.97
C LYS A 94 -14.70 -5.47 23.19
#